data_AF-A0AAD9BGX5-F1
#
_entry.id   AF-A0AAD9BGX5-F1
#
_cell.length_a   1.000
_cell.length_b   1.000
_cell.length_c   1.000
_cell.angle_alpha   90.00
_cell.angle_beta   90.00
_cell.angle_gamma   90.00
#
_symmetry.space_group_name_H-M   'P 1'
#
loop_
_entity.id
_entity.type
_entity.pdbx_description
1 polymer ?
#
loop_
_entity_poly.entity_id
_entity_poly.type
_entity_poly.pdbx_seq_one_letter_code
_entity_poly.pdbx_strand_id
1 'polypeptide(L)'
;MAEKLPSIREGKEDESSLEKVFEDGPESPFNHEKLNKWLSHKEREITVINSCVDTMEGVKIVQNQSELDREVLASGVEDVLCFVFTSMLKGDIYLDEMADFLNSTKLGSTHEEEWYYSEEILKTMREKAKMFQSSAKGLKNSSKFRFLITAKTNVNYKGATIYHYKKGRLVTEDFQRQKPSSVETITDKRDLIWCKSGFF
;
A
#
# COMPACT_ATOMS: atom_id res chain seq x y z
N MET A 1 36.41 11.18 7.96
CA MET A 1 37.03 12.53 7.82
C MET A 1 37.53 13.11 9.15
N ALA A 2 36.73 13.11 10.23
CA ALA A 2 37.12 13.68 11.52
C ALA A 2 38.39 13.06 12.14
N GLU A 3 38.67 11.77 11.89
CA GLU A 3 39.89 11.10 12.36
C GLU A 3 41.04 11.17 11.34
N LYS A 4 40.70 11.09 10.05
CA LYS A 4 41.66 11.06 8.94
C LYS A 4 42.35 12.41 8.72
N LEU A 5 41.59 13.52 8.74
CA LEU A 5 42.15 14.85 8.47
C LEU A 5 43.17 15.32 9.52
N PRO A 6 42.96 15.15 10.85
CA PRO A 6 43.99 15.46 11.84
C PRO A 6 45.23 14.56 11.71
N SER A 7 45.03 13.25 11.48
CA SER A 7 46.14 12.29 11.36
C SER A 7 47.07 12.60 10.18
N ILE A 8 46.50 13.03 9.04
CA ILE A 8 47.27 13.48 7.87
C ILE A 8 48.03 14.78 8.17
N ARG A 9 47.37 15.75 8.83
CA ARG A 9 48.03 17.02 9.23
C ARG A 9 49.19 16.81 10.20
N GLU A 10 49.10 15.81 11.05
CA GLU A 10 50.17 15.40 11.96
C GLU A 10 51.26 14.55 11.29
N GLY A 11 51.12 14.24 9.99
CA GLY A 11 52.06 13.41 9.23
C GLY A 11 52.04 11.92 9.61
N LYS A 12 50.99 11.46 10.32
CA LYS A 12 50.84 10.07 10.76
C LYS A 12 50.23 9.18 9.67
N GLU A 13 49.45 9.76 8.76
CA GLU A 13 48.84 9.08 7.62
C GLU A 13 49.10 9.88 6.33
N ASP A 14 49.16 9.18 5.21
CA ASP A 14 49.31 9.79 3.88
C ASP A 14 47.95 10.26 3.32
N GLU A 15 47.98 11.25 2.41
CA GLU A 15 46.78 11.77 1.75
C GLU A 15 46.00 10.69 0.97
N SER A 16 46.67 9.66 0.44
CA SER A 16 46.02 8.48 -0.18
C SER A 16 45.09 7.72 0.78
N SER A 17 45.23 7.91 2.10
CA SER A 17 44.30 7.37 3.09
C SER A 17 42.91 8.01 3.01
N LEU A 18 42.80 9.21 2.42
CA LEU A 18 41.51 9.83 2.09
C LEU A 18 40.90 9.23 0.84
N GLU A 19 41.70 8.84 -0.15
CA GLU A 19 41.19 8.23 -1.38
C GLU A 19 40.37 6.98 -1.04
N LYS A 20 40.85 6.13 -0.12
CA LYS A 20 40.11 4.97 0.39
C LYS A 20 38.77 5.29 1.05
N VAL A 21 38.62 6.50 1.62
CA VAL A 21 37.34 6.95 2.21
C VAL A 21 36.32 7.27 1.11
N PHE A 22 36.78 7.61 -0.08
CA PHE A 22 35.95 7.98 -1.23
C PHE A 22 35.92 6.91 -2.34
N GLU A 23 36.84 5.93 -2.34
CA GLU A 23 36.92 4.81 -3.28
C GLU A 23 35.70 3.89 -3.20
N ASP A 24 35.11 3.73 -2.01
CA ASP A 24 33.85 3.00 -1.84
C ASP A 24 32.65 3.79 -2.39
N GLY A 25 32.83 5.07 -2.74
CA GLY A 25 31.76 5.99 -3.15
C GLY A 25 30.90 5.50 -4.32
N PRO A 26 31.46 5.02 -5.44
CA PRO A 26 30.67 4.53 -6.57
C PRO A 26 29.92 3.23 -6.27
N GLU A 27 30.52 2.30 -5.52
CA GLU A 27 29.92 1.00 -5.22
C GLU A 27 28.98 1.05 -4.00
N SER A 28 29.14 2.05 -3.13
CA SER A 28 28.32 2.24 -1.93
C SER A 28 26.83 2.35 -2.26
N PRO A 29 25.93 1.74 -1.46
CA PRO A 29 24.49 1.97 -1.60
C PRO A 29 24.08 3.42 -1.28
N PHE A 30 24.98 4.21 -0.68
CA PHE A 30 24.79 5.63 -0.39
C PHE A 30 25.26 6.55 -1.53
N ASN A 31 25.66 6.00 -2.67
CA ASN A 31 25.98 6.83 -3.82
C ASN A 31 24.75 7.62 -4.29
N HIS A 32 24.99 8.79 -4.90
CA HIS A 32 23.93 9.71 -5.28
C HIS A 32 22.91 9.10 -6.26
N GLU A 33 23.37 8.28 -7.20
CA GLU A 33 22.51 7.65 -8.20
C GLU A 33 21.56 6.62 -7.57
N LYS A 34 22.08 5.72 -6.72
CA LYS A 34 21.31 4.71 -6.01
C LYS A 34 20.28 5.35 -5.06
N LEU A 35 20.69 6.37 -4.30
CA LEU A 35 19.79 7.12 -3.42
C LEU A 35 18.67 7.84 -4.19
N ASN A 36 19.01 8.54 -5.28
CA ASN A 36 18.01 9.21 -6.11
C ASN A 36 17.04 8.22 -6.74
N LYS A 37 17.54 7.07 -7.19
CA LYS A 37 16.70 6.00 -7.75
C LYS A 37 15.71 5.49 -6.70
N TRP A 38 16.19 5.17 -5.50
CA TRP A 38 15.35 4.75 -4.39
C TRP A 38 14.27 5.78 -4.04
N LEU A 39 14.65 7.05 -3.89
CA LEU A 39 13.69 8.14 -3.62
C LEU A 39 12.64 8.26 -4.73
N SER A 40 13.06 8.18 -6.00
CA SER A 40 12.15 8.22 -7.15
C SER A 40 11.14 7.07 -7.13
N HIS A 41 11.56 5.87 -6.71
CA HIS A 41 10.68 4.71 -6.56
C HIS A 41 9.65 4.93 -5.44
N LYS A 42 10.07 5.49 -4.29
CA LYS A 42 9.16 5.80 -3.18
C LYS A 42 8.20 6.94 -3.50
N GLU A 43 8.64 7.98 -4.19
CA GLU A 43 7.75 9.03 -4.69
C GLU A 43 6.71 8.47 -5.66
N ARG A 44 7.11 7.54 -6.54
CA ARG A 44 6.19 6.86 -7.44
C ARG A 44 5.16 6.03 -6.68
N GLU A 45 5.59 5.22 -5.72
CA GLU A 45 4.70 4.40 -4.89
C GLU A 45 3.67 5.28 -4.14
N ILE A 46 4.12 6.36 -3.50
CA ILE A 46 3.25 7.33 -2.81
C ILE A 46 2.24 7.96 -3.79
N THR A 47 2.69 8.37 -4.97
CA THR A 47 1.82 8.97 -6.00
C THR A 47 0.70 8.01 -6.43
N VAL A 48 1.02 6.73 -6.58
CA VAL A 48 0.06 5.69 -6.95
C VAL A 48 -0.99 5.50 -5.86
N ILE A 49 -0.55 5.36 -4.60
CA ILE A 49 -1.45 5.21 -3.44
C ILE A 49 -2.37 6.44 -3.33
N ASN A 50 -1.81 7.65 -3.38
CA ASN A 50 -2.57 8.89 -3.30
C ASN A 50 -3.63 8.97 -4.40
N SER A 51 -3.31 8.57 -5.64
CA SER A 51 -4.31 8.59 -6.73
C SER A 51 -5.57 7.75 -6.43
N CYS A 52 -5.44 6.69 -5.63
CA CYS A 52 -6.57 5.88 -5.18
C CYS A 52 -7.25 6.49 -3.95
N VAL A 53 -6.49 6.96 -2.97
CA VAL A 53 -7.03 7.59 -1.75
C VAL A 53 -7.81 8.85 -2.09
N ASP A 54 -7.30 9.70 -2.97
CA ASP A 54 -7.96 10.92 -3.45
C ASP A 54 -9.29 10.59 -4.16
N THR A 55 -9.32 9.49 -4.92
CA THR A 55 -10.57 9.00 -5.56
C THR A 55 -11.62 8.63 -4.50
N MET A 56 -11.19 8.11 -3.35
CA MET A 56 -12.03 7.65 -2.24
C MET A 56 -12.16 8.70 -1.11
N GLU A 57 -12.14 9.98 -1.47
CA GLU A 57 -12.26 11.08 -0.51
C GLU A 57 -13.46 10.91 0.44
N GLY A 58 -13.23 11.21 1.72
CA GLY A 58 -14.22 11.14 2.79
C GLY A 58 -14.41 9.74 3.40
N VAL A 59 -13.72 8.73 2.87
CA VAL A 59 -13.71 7.38 3.44
C VAL A 59 -12.72 7.31 4.60
N LYS A 60 -13.10 6.63 5.68
CA LYS A 60 -12.27 6.46 6.87
C LYS A 60 -11.08 5.54 6.58
N ILE A 61 -9.87 6.01 6.89
CA ILE A 61 -8.65 5.18 6.88
C ILE A 61 -8.49 4.55 8.27
N VAL A 62 -8.22 3.24 8.32
CA VAL A 62 -7.91 2.50 9.56
C VAL A 62 -6.46 2.00 9.49
N GLN A 63 -5.70 2.28 10.55
CA GLN A 63 -4.24 2.16 10.55
C GLN A 63 -3.75 0.76 10.92
N ASN A 64 -4.57 -0.01 11.65
CA ASN A 64 -4.17 -1.32 12.16
C ASN A 64 -5.38 -2.26 12.30
N GLN A 65 -5.09 -3.53 12.58
CA GLN A 65 -6.10 -4.58 12.68
C GLN A 65 -7.11 -4.30 13.80
N SER A 66 -6.71 -3.72 14.94
CA SER A 66 -7.62 -3.44 16.04
C SER A 66 -8.65 -2.35 15.67
N GLU A 67 -8.24 -1.32 14.95
CA GLU A 67 -9.16 -0.31 14.42
C GLU A 67 -10.12 -0.90 13.39
N LEU A 68 -9.63 -1.76 12.49
CA LEU A 68 -10.46 -2.47 11.53
C LEU A 68 -11.50 -3.35 12.24
N ASP A 69 -11.08 -4.13 13.24
CA ASP A 69 -11.95 -5.01 14.02
C ASP A 69 -13.05 -4.21 14.73
N ARG A 70 -12.72 -3.04 15.30
CA ARG A 70 -13.69 -2.17 15.95
C ARG A 70 -14.79 -1.71 14.99
N GLU A 71 -14.45 -1.37 13.76
CA GLU A 71 -15.43 -0.94 12.75
C GLU A 71 -16.24 -2.11 12.19
N VAL A 72 -15.59 -3.26 11.97
CA VAL A 72 -16.19 -4.48 11.42
C VAL A 72 -17.14 -5.15 12.41
N LEU A 73 -16.83 -5.09 13.72
CA LEU A 73 -17.61 -5.69 14.80
C LEU A 73 -18.58 -4.69 15.48
N ALA A 74 -18.68 -3.46 14.96
CA ALA A 74 -19.55 -2.44 15.53
C ALA A 74 -21.02 -2.89 15.54
N SER A 75 -21.71 -2.63 16.66
CA SER A 75 -23.14 -2.95 16.78
C SER A 75 -23.97 -2.22 15.73
N GLY A 76 -24.88 -2.94 15.07
CA GLY A 76 -25.76 -2.41 14.03
C GLY A 76 -25.12 -2.30 12.63
N VAL A 77 -23.81 -2.56 12.49
CA VAL A 77 -23.16 -2.69 11.18
C VAL A 77 -23.42 -4.08 10.61
N GLU A 78 -24.01 -4.14 9.42
CA GLU A 78 -24.31 -5.40 8.73
C GLU A 78 -23.26 -5.72 7.67
N ASP A 79 -22.76 -4.72 6.94
CA ASP A 79 -21.84 -4.90 5.83
C ASP A 79 -20.71 -3.86 5.87
N VAL A 80 -19.48 -4.32 5.68
CA VAL A 80 -18.29 -3.46 5.56
C VAL A 80 -17.57 -3.78 4.27
N LEU A 81 -17.39 -2.77 3.42
CA LEU A 81 -16.42 -2.83 2.33
C LEU A 81 -15.15 -2.13 2.75
N CYS A 82 -14.02 -2.82 2.63
CA CYS A 82 -12.71 -2.28 2.97
C CYS A 82 -11.81 -2.32 1.73
N PHE A 83 -11.38 -1.16 1.24
CA PHE A 83 -10.36 -1.08 0.21
C PHE A 83 -9.00 -1.35 0.86
N VAL A 84 -8.34 -2.43 0.46
CA VAL A 84 -7.11 -2.93 1.06
C VAL A 84 -5.97 -2.77 0.06
N PHE A 85 -4.97 -1.95 0.39
CA PHE A 85 -3.68 -1.96 -0.30
C PHE A 85 -2.90 -3.22 0.12
N THR A 86 -2.67 -4.12 -0.83
CA THR A 86 -2.15 -5.47 -0.58
C THR A 86 -0.68 -5.64 -0.91
N SER A 87 -0.12 -4.76 -1.74
CA SER A 87 1.29 -4.78 -2.14
C SER A 87 2.21 -3.87 -1.32
N MET A 88 1.71 -3.27 -0.22
CA MET A 88 2.55 -2.55 0.74
C MET A 88 3.31 -3.58 1.59
N LEU A 89 4.49 -4.00 1.12
CA LEU A 89 5.34 -4.98 1.80
C LEU A 89 6.00 -4.36 3.03
N LYS A 90 6.25 -5.20 4.05
CA LYS A 90 7.02 -4.81 5.24
C LYS A 90 8.50 -5.07 4.97
N GLY A 91 9.14 -4.17 4.24
CA GLY A 91 10.57 -4.27 3.93
C GLY A 91 10.90 -3.51 2.65
N ASP A 92 12.16 -3.12 2.50
CA ASP A 92 12.65 -2.35 1.37
C ASP A 92 14.06 -2.84 1.04
N ILE A 93 14.26 -3.29 -0.21
CA ILE A 93 15.53 -3.88 -0.65
C ILE A 93 16.69 -2.88 -0.55
N TYR A 94 16.43 -1.59 -0.82
CA TYR A 94 17.44 -0.55 -0.76
C TYR A 94 17.85 -0.27 0.69
N LEU A 95 16.88 -0.28 1.61
CA LEU A 95 17.17 -0.13 3.04
C LEU A 95 17.94 -1.32 3.60
N ASP A 96 17.66 -2.54 3.14
CA ASP A 96 18.42 -3.73 3.53
C ASP A 96 19.86 -3.69 2.99
N GLU A 97 20.08 -3.24 1.75
CA GLU A 97 21.43 -3.03 1.18
C GLU A 97 22.22 -1.97 1.95
N MET A 98 21.57 -0.86 2.33
CA MET A 98 22.17 0.16 3.18
C MET A 98 22.49 -0.38 4.58
N ALA A 99 21.58 -1.17 5.16
CA ALA A 99 21.79 -1.78 6.46
C ALA A 99 22.95 -2.78 6.45
N ASP A 100 23.07 -3.59 5.38
CA ASP A 100 24.20 -4.48 5.12
C ASP A 100 25.52 -3.73 5.10
N PHE A 101 25.59 -2.67 4.31
CA PHE A 101 26.81 -1.88 4.16
C PHE A 101 27.26 -1.26 5.48
N LEU A 102 26.29 -0.86 6.32
CA LEU A 102 26.56 -0.33 7.66
C LEU A 102 26.78 -1.42 8.74
N ASN A 103 26.73 -2.71 8.39
CA ASN A 103 26.74 -3.84 9.33
C ASN A 103 25.69 -3.69 10.44
N SER A 104 24.49 -3.24 10.08
CA SER A 104 23.38 -2.97 10.99
C SER A 104 22.22 -3.96 10.81
N THR A 105 21.27 -3.95 11.76
CA THR A 105 20.14 -4.88 11.74
C THR A 105 19.20 -4.59 10.56
N LYS A 106 19.03 -5.58 9.69
CA LYS A 106 18.06 -5.53 8.59
C LYS A 106 16.63 -5.70 9.06
N LEU A 107 15.70 -5.17 8.29
CA LEU A 107 14.28 -5.41 8.50
C LEU A 107 13.83 -6.70 7.81
N GLY A 108 14.52 -7.12 6.74
CA GLY A 108 14.20 -8.30 5.96
C GLY A 108 13.14 -7.98 4.92
N SER A 109 13.59 -7.74 3.70
CA SER A 109 12.78 -7.48 2.53
C SER A 109 12.51 -8.76 1.75
N THR A 110 11.27 -8.90 1.29
CA THR A 110 10.96 -9.75 0.15
C THR A 110 11.14 -8.92 -1.11
N HIS A 111 11.67 -9.50 -2.19
CA HIS A 111 11.79 -8.81 -3.48
C HIS A 111 10.51 -8.01 -3.78
N GLU A 112 10.63 -6.68 -3.77
CA GLU A 112 9.57 -5.79 -4.22
C GLU A 112 9.44 -6.04 -5.73
N GLU A 113 8.41 -6.76 -6.16
CA GLU A 113 7.90 -6.51 -7.50
C GLU A 113 7.44 -5.06 -7.52
N GLU A 114 7.98 -4.26 -8.45
CA GLU A 114 7.68 -2.84 -8.62
C GLU A 114 6.25 -2.62 -9.15
N TRP A 115 5.25 -3.07 -8.38
CA TRP A 115 3.84 -3.07 -8.72
C TRP A 115 3.33 -1.67 -9.11
N TYR A 116 3.95 -0.62 -8.56
CA TYR A 116 3.67 0.80 -8.81
C TYR A 116 4.11 1.31 -10.19
N TYR A 117 4.86 0.52 -10.98
CA TYR A 117 5.14 0.78 -12.40
C TYR A 117 4.24 -0.03 -13.35
N SER A 118 3.52 -1.05 -12.88
CA SER A 118 2.65 -1.85 -13.73
C SER A 118 1.36 -1.11 -14.11
N GLU A 119 1.24 -0.71 -15.37
CA GLU A 119 0.04 -0.02 -15.87
C GLU A 119 -1.25 -0.81 -15.64
N GLU A 120 -1.19 -2.14 -15.76
CA GLU A 120 -2.34 -3.02 -15.53
C GLU A 120 -2.79 -2.95 -14.06
N ILE A 121 -1.86 -3.10 -13.12
CA ILE A 121 -2.17 -3.00 -11.68
C ILE A 121 -2.75 -1.61 -11.36
N LEU A 122 -2.13 -0.55 -11.86
CA LEU A 122 -2.60 0.82 -11.67
C LEU A 122 -4.02 1.03 -12.20
N LYS A 123 -4.31 0.50 -13.38
CA LYS A 123 -5.64 0.57 -13.99
C LYS A 123 -6.67 -0.16 -13.13
N THR A 124 -6.39 -1.40 -12.73
CA THR A 124 -7.28 -2.20 -11.88
C THR A 124 -7.54 -1.52 -10.53
N MET A 125 -6.51 -0.98 -9.88
CA MET A 125 -6.66 -0.25 -8.62
C MET A 125 -7.57 0.97 -8.76
N ARG A 126 -7.38 1.78 -9.81
CA ARG A 126 -8.21 2.95 -10.07
C ARG A 126 -9.66 2.57 -10.37
N GLU A 127 -9.88 1.51 -11.14
CA GLU A 127 -11.23 1.00 -11.42
C GLU A 127 -11.93 0.52 -10.14
N LYS A 128 -11.23 -0.23 -9.29
CA LYS A 128 -11.73 -0.66 -7.98
C LYS A 128 -12.01 0.54 -7.06
N ALA A 129 -11.12 1.53 -7.01
CA ALA A 129 -11.29 2.72 -6.18
C ALA A 129 -12.52 3.54 -6.60
N LYS A 130 -12.74 3.70 -7.92
CA LYS A 130 -13.95 4.34 -8.46
C LYS A 130 -15.21 3.56 -8.10
N MET A 131 -15.21 2.25 -8.31
CA MET A 131 -16.33 1.38 -7.94
C MET A 131 -16.66 1.46 -6.45
N PHE A 132 -15.62 1.40 -5.61
CA PHE A 132 -15.72 1.50 -4.16
C PHE A 132 -16.34 2.84 -3.76
N GLN A 133 -15.84 3.95 -4.31
CA GLN A 133 -16.36 5.29 -4.01
C GLN A 133 -17.81 5.47 -4.48
N SER A 134 -18.18 4.94 -5.65
CA SER A 134 -19.59 4.95 -6.09
C SER A 134 -20.51 4.24 -5.10
N SER A 135 -20.05 3.11 -4.54
CA SER A 135 -20.78 2.34 -3.54
C SER A 135 -20.89 3.11 -2.22
N ALA A 136 -19.80 3.72 -1.77
CA ALA A 136 -19.77 4.54 -0.57
C ALA A 136 -20.75 5.73 -0.66
N LYS A 137 -20.75 6.45 -1.79
CA LYS A 137 -21.68 7.56 -2.02
C LYS A 137 -23.14 7.11 -2.07
N GLY A 138 -23.43 5.97 -2.70
CA GLY A 138 -24.79 5.42 -2.78
C GLY A 138 -25.36 4.95 -1.44
N LEU A 139 -24.50 4.54 -0.50
CA LEU A 139 -24.90 3.96 0.78
C LEU A 139 -24.56 4.83 2.00
N LYS A 140 -24.09 6.07 1.79
CA LYS A 140 -23.64 7.00 2.84
C LYS A 140 -24.64 7.27 3.96
N ASN A 141 -25.95 7.18 3.68
CA ASN A 141 -27.01 7.47 4.65
C ASN A 141 -27.43 6.24 5.47
N SER A 142 -26.90 5.06 5.17
CA SER A 142 -27.25 3.83 5.87
C SER A 142 -26.19 3.50 6.92
N SER A 143 -26.58 3.54 8.19
CA SER A 143 -25.71 3.16 9.32
C SER A 143 -25.30 1.69 9.32
N LYS A 144 -25.98 0.86 8.52
CA LYS A 144 -25.71 -0.57 8.36
C LYS A 144 -24.46 -0.85 7.52
N PHE A 145 -24.01 0.12 6.72
CA PHE A 145 -22.85 -0.04 5.85
C PHE A 145 -21.68 0.79 6.36
N ARG A 146 -20.48 0.22 6.29
CA ARG A 146 -19.22 0.94 6.50
C ARG A 146 -18.31 0.79 5.29
N PHE A 147 -17.56 1.85 5.04
CA PHE A 147 -16.55 1.92 3.98
C PHE A 147 -15.25 2.33 4.64
N LEU A 148 -14.20 1.54 4.46
CA LEU A 148 -12.90 1.72 5.10
C LEU A 148 -11.78 1.61 4.07
N ILE A 149 -10.64 2.25 4.36
CA ILE A 149 -9.38 2.05 3.64
C ILE A 149 -8.36 1.52 4.63
N THR A 150 -7.57 0.52 4.24
CA THR A 150 -6.46 0.02 5.06
C THR A 150 -5.33 -0.52 4.19
N ALA A 151 -4.21 -0.83 4.82
CA ALA A 151 -3.09 -1.53 4.22
C ALA A 151 -2.88 -2.86 4.95
N LYS A 152 -2.88 -3.96 4.20
CA LYS A 152 -2.62 -5.30 4.72
C LYS A 152 -2.07 -6.16 3.60
N THR A 153 -0.89 -6.71 3.80
CA THR A 153 -0.23 -7.58 2.83
C THR A 153 -1.12 -8.78 2.50
N ASN A 154 -1.33 -9.05 1.20
CA ASN A 154 -1.97 -10.25 0.70
C ASN A 154 -1.35 -10.63 -0.64
N VAL A 155 -0.67 -11.78 -0.67
CA VAL A 155 0.08 -12.25 -1.84
C VAL A 155 -0.81 -12.70 -3.01
N ASN A 156 -2.09 -12.94 -2.78
CA ASN A 156 -3.02 -13.38 -3.81
C ASN A 156 -3.48 -12.24 -4.74
N TYR A 157 -3.33 -10.98 -4.29
CA TYR A 157 -3.81 -9.80 -5.01
C TYR A 157 -2.72 -8.73 -5.06
N LYS A 158 -2.34 -8.31 -6.27
CA LYS A 158 -1.35 -7.24 -6.46
C LYS A 158 -2.01 -5.86 -6.46
N GLY A 159 -1.32 -4.87 -5.91
CA GLY A 159 -1.78 -3.49 -5.76
C GLY A 159 -2.81 -3.33 -4.65
N ALA A 160 -4.09 -3.46 -4.98
CA ALA A 160 -5.17 -3.37 -4.03
C ALA A 160 -6.41 -4.19 -4.44
N THR A 161 -7.21 -4.55 -3.44
CA THR A 161 -8.48 -5.25 -3.60
C THR A 161 -9.53 -4.70 -2.61
N ILE A 162 -10.75 -5.22 -2.66
CA ILE A 162 -11.83 -4.82 -1.76
C ILE A 162 -12.29 -6.03 -0.97
N TYR A 163 -12.12 -5.98 0.35
CA TYR A 163 -12.64 -7.01 1.24
C TYR A 163 -14.08 -6.70 1.59
N HIS A 164 -14.89 -7.74 1.72
CA HIS A 164 -16.27 -7.63 2.19
C HIS A 164 -16.44 -8.42 3.48
N TYR A 165 -16.83 -7.72 4.54
CA TYR A 165 -17.25 -8.32 5.79
C TYR A 165 -18.76 -8.22 5.94
N LYS A 166 -19.40 -9.31 6.35
CA LYS A 166 -20.83 -9.37 6.65
C LYS A 166 -21.03 -9.83 8.08
N LYS A 167 -21.71 -9.01 8.89
CA LYS A 167 -21.96 -9.23 10.32
C LYS A 167 -20.68 -9.62 11.08
N GLY A 168 -19.61 -8.86 10.85
CA GLY A 168 -18.33 -9.07 11.50
C GLY A 168 -17.44 -10.18 10.92
N ARG A 169 -17.88 -10.89 9.88
CA ARG A 169 -17.13 -12.01 9.30
C ARG A 169 -16.69 -11.70 7.87
N LEU A 170 -15.44 -12.01 7.54
CA LEU A 170 -14.92 -11.88 6.18
C LEU A 170 -15.64 -12.88 5.26
N VAL A 171 -16.24 -12.37 4.17
CA VAL A 171 -16.97 -13.17 3.16
C VAL A 171 -16.11 -13.37 1.91
N THR A 172 -15.43 -12.31 1.46
CA THR A 172 -14.53 -12.36 0.31
C THR A 172 -13.41 -11.33 0.43
N GLU A 173 -12.26 -11.65 -0.15
CA GLU A 173 -11.09 -10.77 -0.28
C GLU A 173 -11.05 -10.03 -1.64
N ASP A 174 -11.95 -10.37 -2.56
CA ASP A 174 -12.08 -9.71 -3.86
C ASP A 174 -13.55 -9.45 -4.19
N PHE A 175 -14.12 -8.48 -3.48
CA PHE A 175 -15.46 -8.01 -3.77
C PHE A 175 -15.51 -7.34 -5.14
N GLN A 176 -16.42 -7.84 -5.97
CA GLN A 176 -16.78 -7.26 -7.25
C GLN A 176 -18.28 -7.02 -7.27
N ARG A 177 -18.73 -5.96 -7.95
CA ARG A 177 -20.16 -5.79 -8.20
C ARG A 177 -20.64 -6.98 -9.02
N GLN A 178 -21.59 -7.73 -8.48
CA GLN A 178 -22.27 -8.75 -9.26
C GLN A 178 -22.98 -8.06 -10.44
N LYS A 179 -22.82 -8.60 -11.64
CA LYS A 179 -23.78 -8.29 -12.71
C LYS A 179 -25.13 -8.82 -12.22
N PRO A 180 -26.23 -8.07 -12.35
CA PRO A 180 -27.52 -8.60 -12.00
C PRO A 180 -27.73 -9.88 -12.82
N SER A 181 -27.76 -11.04 -12.15
CA SER A 181 -28.32 -12.24 -12.75
C SER A 181 -29.75 -11.90 -13.17
N SER A 182 -30.28 -12.55 -14.20
CA SER A 182 -31.69 -12.39 -14.57
C SER A 182 -32.57 -12.42 -13.31
N VAL A 183 -33.60 -11.57 -13.29
CA VAL A 183 -34.42 -11.25 -12.10
C VAL A 183 -34.99 -12.51 -11.41
N GLU A 184 -34.98 -13.65 -12.11
CA GLU A 184 -35.48 -14.97 -11.70
C GLU A 184 -34.59 -15.72 -10.70
N THR A 185 -33.29 -15.43 -10.57
CA THR A 185 -32.38 -16.14 -9.63
C THR A 185 -32.07 -15.39 -8.33
N ILE A 186 -32.55 -14.15 -8.18
CA ILE A 186 -32.23 -13.33 -7.00
C ILE A 186 -33.10 -13.75 -5.82
N THR A 187 -32.53 -14.53 -4.90
CA THR A 187 -33.25 -15.07 -3.74
C THR A 187 -33.26 -14.13 -2.54
N ASP A 188 -32.24 -13.26 -2.39
CA ASP A 188 -32.16 -12.26 -1.32
C ASP A 188 -32.29 -10.83 -1.91
N LYS A 189 -33.30 -10.08 -1.47
CA LYS A 189 -33.50 -8.67 -1.85
C LYS A 189 -32.27 -7.79 -1.55
N ARG A 190 -31.38 -8.24 -0.67
CA ARG A 190 -30.14 -7.53 -0.29
C ARG A 190 -29.07 -7.57 -1.38
N ASP A 191 -29.06 -8.58 -2.24
CA ASP A 191 -28.07 -8.66 -3.33
C ASP A 191 -28.31 -7.56 -4.39
N LEU A 192 -29.56 -7.07 -4.48
CA LEU A 192 -29.91 -5.91 -5.33
C LEU A 192 -29.27 -4.60 -4.86
N ILE A 193 -28.88 -4.48 -3.59
CA ILE A 193 -28.29 -3.24 -3.03
C ILE A 193 -26.95 -2.94 -3.71
N TRP A 194 -26.19 -3.98 -4.02
CA TRP A 194 -24.90 -3.87 -4.70
C TRP A 194 -25.01 -3.70 -6.23
N CYS A 195 -26.15 -4.04 -6.81
CA CYS A 195 -26.40 -3.94 -8.25
C CYS A 195 -26.94 -2.56 -8.70
N LYS A 196 -27.55 -1.79 -7.79
CA LYS A 196 -28.36 -0.60 -8.17
C LYS A 196 -27.57 0.70 -8.38
N SER A 197 -26.27 0.75 -8.11
CA SER A 197 -25.48 2.00 -8.18
C SER A 197 -24.94 2.35 -9.60
N GLY A 198 -25.52 1.77 -10.66
CA GLY A 198 -25.02 1.89 -12.04
C GLY A 198 -25.97 2.54 -13.05
N PHE A 199 -27.11 3.08 -12.64
CA PHE A 199 -28.04 3.76 -13.55
C PHE A 199 -28.19 5.23 -13.14
N PHE A 200 -27.34 6.08 -13.71
CA PHE A 200 -27.62 7.49 -14.03
C PHE A 200 -26.69 7.92 -15.16
#